data_AF-W9C204-F1
#
_entry.id   AF-W9C204-F1
#
_cell.length_a   1.000
_cell.length_b   1.000
_cell.length_c   1.000
_cell.angle_alpha   90.00
_cell.angle_beta   90.00
_cell.angle_gamma   90.00
#
_symmetry.space_group_name_H-M   'P 1'
#
loop_
_entity.id
_entity.type
_entity.pdbx_description
1 polymer ?
#
loop_
_entity_poly.entity_id
_entity_poly.type
_entity_poly.pdbx_seq_one_letter_code
_entity_poly.pdbx_strand_id
1 'polypeptide(L)'
;MSWTILRPVTFMENLTPNFEGKAFAKMWQQVGSRPIQLVSVHDIGIFAAKALLSPTEYAGRKLGIAGDSLNYEEGKRIFKQVTGKEMPETFCVVGKLVKRVVDPDVGSMFRWFEKEGFGVDIERAREVVPVLRDFSTWLRDGSGFVGLWVLRGRGEIERDLLFEGDFAMSDRWIYE
;
A
#
# COMPACT_ATOMS: atom_id res chain seq x y z
N MET A 1 -19.49 -20.04 -12.48
CA MET A 1 -19.28 -18.84 -11.64
C MET A 1 -17.98 -18.18 -12.05
N SER A 2 -17.99 -16.89 -12.37
CA SER A 2 -16.78 -16.09 -12.58
C SER A 2 -16.34 -15.50 -11.25
N TRP A 3 -15.03 -15.47 -11.00
CA TRP A 3 -14.45 -14.91 -9.78
C TRP A 3 -13.18 -14.14 -10.12
N THR A 4 -12.82 -13.19 -9.27
CA THR A 4 -11.52 -12.50 -9.28
C THR A 4 -11.05 -12.41 -7.83
N ILE A 5 -9.79 -12.76 -7.58
CA ILE A 5 -9.20 -12.71 -6.23
C ILE A 5 -8.18 -11.58 -6.19
N LEU A 6 -8.41 -10.60 -5.32
CA LEU A 6 -7.42 -9.57 -5.00
C LEU A 6 -6.58 -10.05 -3.81
N ARG A 7 -5.25 -9.96 -3.95
CA ARG A 7 -4.27 -10.36 -2.94
C ARG A 7 -3.40 -9.15 -2.59
N PRO A 8 -3.92 -8.23 -1.76
CA PRO A 8 -3.17 -7.07 -1.37
C PRO A 8 -2.05 -7.45 -0.38
N VAL A 9 -0.96 -6.69 -0.44
CA VAL A 9 0.16 -6.78 0.51
C VAL A 9 -0.13 -6.00 1.79
N THR A 10 0.89 -5.66 2.57
CA THR A 10 0.75 -4.87 3.80
C THR A 10 0.14 -3.50 3.52
N PHE A 11 -0.83 -3.07 4.33
CA PHE A 11 -1.51 -1.80 4.10
C PHE A 11 -0.69 -0.62 4.61
N MET A 12 -0.58 0.43 3.80
CA MET A 12 0.02 1.70 4.22
C MET A 12 -0.79 2.34 5.36
N GLU A 13 -2.12 2.16 5.34
CA GLU A 13 -3.07 2.64 6.34
C GLU A 13 -2.85 2.04 7.74
N ASN A 14 -2.04 1.00 7.89
CA ASN A 14 -1.61 0.54 9.21
C ASN A 14 -0.70 1.57 9.91
N LEU A 15 -0.07 2.48 9.17
CA LEU A 15 0.72 3.58 9.72
C LEU A 15 -0.20 4.78 9.99
N THR A 16 -0.55 4.98 11.26
CA THR A 16 -1.39 6.09 11.73
C THR A 16 -0.71 6.85 12.89
N PRO A 17 -1.13 8.09 13.21
CA PRO A 17 -0.52 8.85 14.30
C PRO A 17 -0.86 8.32 15.71
N ASN A 18 -1.73 7.32 15.81
CA ASN A 18 -2.17 6.72 17.07
C ASN A 18 -1.18 5.64 17.57
N PHE A 19 -1.55 4.92 18.63
CA PHE A 19 -0.70 3.87 19.20
C PHE A 19 -0.51 2.66 18.27
N GLU A 20 -1.55 2.28 17.53
CA GLU A 20 -1.52 1.14 16.59
C GLU A 20 -0.52 1.39 15.46
N GLY A 21 -0.52 2.60 14.90
CA GLY A 21 0.45 2.99 13.88
C GLY A 21 1.89 3.01 14.38
N LYS A 22 2.11 3.43 15.63
CA LYS A 22 3.42 3.32 16.28
C LYS A 22 3.83 1.86 16.49
N ALA A 23 2.89 0.99 16.85
CA ALA A 23 3.15 -0.44 16.98
C ALA A 23 3.52 -1.05 15.63
N PHE A 24 2.80 -0.71 14.55
CA PHE A 24 3.13 -1.12 13.18
C PHE A 24 4.53 -0.65 12.75
N ALA A 25 4.85 0.64 12.96
CA ALA A 25 6.20 1.15 12.68
C ALA A 25 7.27 0.36 13.43
N LYS A 26 7.02 0.01 14.69
CA LYS A 26 7.94 -0.83 15.48
C LYS A 26 8.06 -2.25 14.93
N MET A 27 6.97 -2.83 14.43
CA MET A 27 6.98 -4.15 13.80
C MET A 27 7.78 -4.12 12.50
N TRP A 28 7.58 -3.09 11.68
CA TRP A 28 8.36 -2.88 10.45
C TRP A 28 9.85 -2.76 10.75
N GLN A 29 10.23 -2.03 11.80
CA GLN A 29 11.63 -1.97 12.25
C GLN A 29 12.21 -3.34 12.60
N GLN A 30 11.40 -4.25 13.18
CA GLN A 30 11.85 -5.59 13.55
C GLN A 30 12.09 -6.51 12.35
N VAL A 31 11.51 -6.22 11.17
CA VAL A 31 11.79 -6.94 9.93
C VAL A 31 13.25 -6.71 9.48
N GLY A 32 13.89 -5.64 9.96
CA GLY A 32 15.29 -5.33 9.68
C GLY A 32 15.48 -4.65 8.31
N SER A 33 16.51 -5.07 7.58
CA SER A 33 16.88 -4.47 6.30
C SER A 33 16.07 -4.99 5.11
N ARG A 34 15.24 -6.03 5.29
CA ARG A 34 14.44 -6.60 4.20
C ARG A 34 13.30 -5.63 3.83
N PRO A 35 13.11 -5.31 2.54
CA PRO A 35 11.95 -4.54 2.11
C PRO A 35 10.64 -5.28 2.36
N ILE A 36 9.61 -4.53 2.74
CA ILE A 36 8.22 -5.03 2.76
C ILE A 36 7.45 -4.35 1.63
N GLN A 37 6.54 -5.10 1.00
CA GLN A 37 5.64 -4.53 0.01
C GLN A 37 4.44 -3.88 0.69
N LEU A 38 4.09 -2.68 0.22
CA LEU A 38 3.05 -1.83 0.78
C LEU A 38 2.00 -1.50 -0.28
N VAL A 39 0.74 -1.34 0.12
CA VAL A 39 -0.37 -0.92 -0.75
C VAL A 39 -1.32 0.01 -0.02
N SER A 40 -1.87 1.01 -0.71
CA SER A 40 -2.96 1.82 -0.16
C SER A 40 -4.30 1.12 -0.34
N VAL A 41 -5.14 1.16 0.69
CA VAL A 41 -6.54 0.69 0.63
C VAL A 41 -7.33 1.35 -0.50
N HIS A 42 -7.03 2.62 -0.82
CA HIS A 42 -7.62 3.32 -1.96
C HIS A 42 -7.40 2.55 -3.28
N ASP A 43 -6.17 2.07 -3.51
CA ASP A 43 -5.80 1.42 -4.75
C ASP A 43 -6.41 0.02 -4.84
N ILE A 44 -6.55 -0.69 -3.71
CA ILE A 44 -7.33 -1.93 -3.63
C ILE A 44 -8.76 -1.68 -4.13
N GLY A 45 -9.36 -0.55 -3.75
CA GLY A 45 -10.66 -0.11 -4.24
C GLY A 45 -10.72 0.07 -5.76
N ILE A 46 -9.68 0.67 -6.37
CA ILE A 46 -9.60 0.81 -7.84
C ILE A 46 -9.51 -0.56 -8.52
N PHE A 47 -8.68 -1.47 -8.02
CA PHE A 47 -8.58 -2.83 -8.55
C PHE A 47 -9.92 -3.58 -8.45
N ALA A 48 -10.62 -3.45 -7.31
CA ALA A 48 -11.94 -4.03 -7.13
C ALA A 48 -12.95 -3.45 -8.12
N ALA A 49 -12.98 -2.13 -8.29
CA ALA A 49 -13.86 -1.47 -9.26
C ALA A 49 -13.59 -1.96 -10.69
N LYS A 50 -12.32 -2.03 -11.12
CA LYS A 50 -11.96 -2.56 -12.45
C LYS A 50 -12.41 -4.01 -12.64
N ALA A 51 -12.17 -4.87 -11.65
CA ALA A 51 -12.59 -6.27 -11.71
C ALA A 51 -14.12 -6.42 -11.82
N LEU A 52 -14.87 -5.56 -11.14
CA LEU A 52 -16.34 -5.57 -11.18
C LEU A 52 -16.92 -4.97 -12.46
N LEU A 53 -16.29 -3.92 -13.02
CA LEU A 53 -16.74 -3.25 -14.23
C LEU A 53 -16.36 -4.02 -15.51
N SER A 54 -15.31 -4.84 -15.47
CA SER A 54 -14.84 -5.65 -16.60
C SER A 54 -14.75 -7.14 -16.24
N PRO A 55 -15.85 -7.79 -15.80
CA PRO A 55 -15.80 -9.11 -15.17
C PRO A 55 -15.29 -10.23 -16.10
N THR A 56 -15.45 -10.08 -17.42
CA THR A 56 -14.94 -11.03 -18.43
C THR A 56 -13.41 -10.98 -18.54
N GLU A 57 -12.82 -9.78 -18.48
CA GLU A 57 -11.37 -9.57 -18.52
C GLU A 57 -10.67 -10.11 -17.25
N TYR A 58 -11.37 -10.07 -16.11
CA TYR A 58 -10.82 -10.45 -14.82
C TYR A 58 -11.26 -11.83 -14.31
N ALA A 59 -12.08 -12.55 -15.08
CA ALA A 59 -12.56 -13.87 -14.70
C ALA A 59 -11.41 -14.88 -14.52
N GLY A 60 -11.41 -15.57 -13.37
CA GLY A 60 -10.40 -16.57 -13.02
C GLY A 60 -9.03 -16.01 -12.65
N ARG A 61 -8.88 -14.68 -12.53
CA ARG A 61 -7.59 -14.04 -12.25
C ARG A 61 -7.35 -13.83 -10.76
N LYS A 62 -6.08 -13.99 -10.35
CA LYS A 62 -5.59 -13.68 -9.01
C LYS A 62 -4.61 -12.52 -9.10
N LEU A 63 -5.02 -11.33 -8.68
CA LEU A 63 -4.23 -10.10 -8.82
C LEU A 63 -3.48 -9.84 -7.51
N GLY A 64 -2.15 -9.84 -7.57
CA GLY A 64 -1.33 -9.30 -6.48
C GLY A 64 -1.34 -7.77 -6.56
N ILE A 65 -1.42 -7.08 -5.42
CA ILE A 65 -1.49 -5.62 -5.40
C ILE A 65 -0.46 -5.08 -4.41
N ALA A 66 0.51 -4.33 -4.93
CA ALA A 66 1.55 -3.64 -4.18
C ALA A 66 1.88 -2.34 -4.91
N GLY A 67 1.93 -1.21 -4.20
CA GLY A 67 2.26 0.10 -4.73
C GLY A 67 3.70 0.55 -4.45
N ASP A 68 4.34 -0.03 -3.44
CA ASP A 68 5.73 0.26 -3.08
C ASP A 68 6.42 -0.94 -2.41
N SER A 69 7.75 -0.93 -2.37
CA SER A 69 8.56 -1.90 -1.63
C SER A 69 9.74 -1.22 -0.92
N LEU A 70 9.67 -1.15 0.41
CA LEU A 70 10.59 -0.34 1.20
C LEU A 70 11.06 -1.09 2.44
N ASN A 71 12.35 -0.97 2.78
CA ASN A 71 12.82 -1.31 4.11
C ASN A 71 12.49 -0.18 5.12
N TYR A 72 12.69 -0.46 6.40
CA TYR A 72 12.31 0.47 7.47
C TYR A 72 13.03 1.83 7.38
N GLU A 73 14.32 1.84 7.04
CA GLU A 73 15.10 3.08 6.96
C GLU A 73 14.73 3.91 5.72
N GLU A 74 14.37 3.27 4.62
CA GLU A 74 13.77 3.95 3.46
C GLU A 74 12.42 4.57 3.80
N GLY A 75 11.53 3.81 4.45
CA GLY A 75 10.24 4.29 4.94
C GLY A 75 10.40 5.52 5.84
N LYS A 76 11.31 5.48 6.82
CA LYS A 76 11.63 6.63 7.68
C LYS A 76 12.12 7.84 6.89
N ARG A 77 13.03 7.63 5.94
CA ARG A 77 13.61 8.71 5.14
C ARG A 77 12.53 9.41 4.32
N ILE A 78 11.69 8.65 3.63
CA ILE A 78 10.58 9.18 2.83
C ILE A 78 9.58 9.88 3.75
N PHE A 79 9.22 9.27 4.88
CA PHE A 79 8.33 9.86 5.87
C PHE A 79 8.83 11.24 6.32
N LYS A 80 10.10 11.35 6.68
CA LYS A 80 10.72 12.62 7.09
C LYS A 80 10.76 13.65 5.97
N GLN A 81 11.07 13.23 4.75
CA GLN A 81 11.09 14.11 3.57
C GLN A 81 9.70 14.69 3.27
N VAL A 82 8.66 13.87 3.37
CA VAL A 82 7.29 14.26 3.01
C VAL A 82 6.60 15.04 4.14
N THR A 83 6.74 14.58 5.38
CA THR A 83 6.00 15.14 6.53
C THR A 83 6.78 16.20 7.31
N GLY A 84 8.11 16.26 7.13
CA GLY A 84 9.02 17.08 7.94
C GLY A 84 9.21 16.58 9.38
N LYS A 85 8.65 15.40 9.73
CA LYS A 85 8.66 14.84 11.09
C LYS A 85 9.31 13.46 11.09
N GLU A 86 9.80 13.03 12.25
CA GLU A 86 10.25 11.65 12.43
C GLU A 86 9.05 10.69 12.42
N MET A 87 9.24 9.50 11.84
CA MET A 87 8.21 8.47 11.80
C MET A 87 7.88 8.04 13.24
N PRO A 88 6.59 7.91 13.60
CA PRO A 88 6.21 7.70 14.99
C PRO A 88 6.63 6.31 15.48
N GLU A 89 7.50 6.25 16.48
CA GLU A 89 7.96 5.00 17.10
C GLU A 89 7.33 4.79 18.49
N THR A 90 7.18 3.53 18.92
CA THR A 90 6.85 3.16 20.32
C THR A 90 7.97 2.35 20.96
N PHE A 91 7.93 2.20 22.29
CA PHE A 91 8.96 1.52 23.07
C PHE A 91 9.13 0.04 22.66
N CYS A 92 10.38 -0.44 22.67
CA CYS A 92 10.77 -1.82 22.32
C CYS A 92 9.98 -2.91 23.05
N VAL A 93 9.51 -2.64 24.26
CA VAL A 93 8.74 -3.59 25.07
C VAL A 93 7.40 -3.92 24.40
N VAL A 94 6.77 -2.94 23.74
CA VAL A 94 5.48 -3.13 23.04
C VAL A 94 5.65 -4.08 21.86
N GLY A 95 6.69 -3.94 21.03
CA GLY A 95 6.90 -4.85 19.89
C GLY A 95 7.13 -6.30 20.30
N LYS A 96 7.81 -6.54 21.44
CA LYS A 96 8.02 -7.90 21.99
C LYS A 96 6.75 -8.44 22.67
N LEU A 97 5.97 -7.58 23.32
CA LEU A 97 4.74 -7.96 24.00
C LEU A 97 3.62 -8.24 22.98
N VAL A 98 3.51 -7.43 21.93
CA VAL A 98 2.59 -7.67 20.79
C VAL A 98 2.91 -9.00 20.11
N LYS A 99 4.19 -9.31 19.82
CA LYS A 99 4.59 -10.63 19.29
C LYS A 99 4.25 -11.82 20.22
N ARG A 100 4.05 -11.59 21.54
CA ARG A 100 3.71 -12.63 22.53
C ARG A 100 2.22 -12.70 22.87
N VAL A 101 1.51 -11.59 22.80
CA VAL A 101 0.14 -11.43 23.31
C VAL A 101 -0.88 -11.31 22.19
N VAL A 102 -0.48 -10.79 21.03
CA VAL A 102 -1.33 -10.77 19.83
C VAL A 102 -1.14 -12.11 19.12
N ASP A 103 -2.23 -12.87 19.10
CA ASP A 103 -2.54 -14.11 18.36
C ASP A 103 -1.37 -14.82 17.62
N PRO A 104 -1.15 -16.14 17.80
CA PRO A 104 -0.12 -16.91 17.08
C PRO A 104 -0.06 -16.69 15.56
N ASP A 105 -1.14 -16.24 14.94
CA ASP A 105 -1.23 -15.90 13.52
C ASP A 105 -0.43 -14.66 13.13
N VAL A 106 -0.46 -13.62 13.97
CA VAL A 106 0.29 -12.37 13.75
C VAL A 106 1.78 -12.65 13.84
N GLY A 107 2.23 -13.41 14.84
CA GLY A 107 3.61 -13.87 14.96
C GLY A 107 4.08 -14.76 13.79
N SER A 108 3.18 -15.57 13.23
CA SER A 108 3.48 -16.41 12.06
C SER A 108 3.61 -15.60 10.77
N MET A 109 2.76 -14.59 10.58
CA MET A 109 2.86 -13.63 9.49
C MET A 109 4.22 -12.92 9.49
N PHE A 110 4.75 -12.56 10.66
CA PHE A 110 6.08 -11.94 10.76
C PHE A 110 7.23 -12.87 10.38
N ARG A 111 7.19 -14.13 10.84
CA ARG A 111 8.19 -15.12 10.42
C ARG A 111 8.16 -15.35 8.91
N TRP A 112 6.98 -15.25 8.31
CA TRP A 112 6.81 -15.33 6.86
C TRP A 112 7.35 -14.09 6.13
N PHE A 113 7.10 -12.88 6.66
CA PHE A 113 7.72 -11.65 6.13
C PHE A 113 9.25 -11.67 6.19
N GLU A 114 9.82 -12.16 7.30
CA GLU A 114 11.27 -12.27 7.49
C GLU A 114 11.91 -13.29 6.52
N LYS A 115 11.17 -14.33 6.09
CA LYS A 115 11.69 -15.42 5.24
C LYS A 115 11.38 -15.28 3.75
N GLU A 116 10.13 -14.97 3.40
CA GLU A 116 9.63 -14.98 2.02
C GLU A 116 9.18 -13.59 1.59
N GLY A 117 8.36 -12.93 2.40
CA GLY A 117 7.73 -11.66 2.04
C GLY A 117 6.79 -11.79 0.83
N PHE A 118 6.12 -10.70 0.48
CA PHE A 118 5.29 -10.70 -0.73
C PHE A 118 6.15 -10.61 -1.98
N GLY A 119 5.79 -11.39 -3.01
CA GLY A 119 6.43 -11.39 -4.33
C GLY A 119 5.52 -10.81 -5.41
N VAL A 120 4.80 -9.73 -5.11
CA VAL A 120 3.95 -9.04 -6.10
C VAL A 120 4.83 -8.27 -7.07
N ASP A 121 4.56 -8.40 -8.36
CA ASP A 121 5.15 -7.57 -9.40
C ASP A 121 4.46 -6.19 -9.42
N ILE A 122 5.16 -5.18 -8.90
CA ILE A 122 4.64 -3.80 -8.78
C ILE A 122 4.49 -3.15 -10.15
N GLU A 123 5.40 -3.43 -11.09
CA GLU A 123 5.33 -2.87 -12.44
C GLU A 123 4.10 -3.41 -13.16
N ARG A 124 3.84 -4.71 -13.05
CA ARG A 124 2.62 -5.32 -13.60
C ARG A 124 1.35 -4.80 -12.92
N ALA A 125 1.38 -4.49 -11.63
CA ALA A 125 0.25 -3.86 -10.94
C ALA A 125 0.02 -2.43 -11.45
N ARG A 126 1.10 -1.67 -11.71
CA ARG A 126 1.04 -0.29 -12.24
C ARG A 126 0.50 -0.24 -13.67
N GLU A 127 0.72 -1.27 -14.49
CA GLU A 127 0.08 -1.37 -15.81
C GLU A 127 -1.45 -1.44 -15.71
N VAL A 128 -2.00 -2.09 -14.68
CA VAL A 128 -3.45 -2.17 -14.46
C VAL A 128 -4.01 -0.87 -13.89
N VAL A 129 -3.28 -0.26 -12.95
CA VAL A 129 -3.62 1.02 -12.32
C VAL A 129 -2.41 1.95 -12.41
N PRO A 130 -2.33 2.80 -13.46
CA PRO A 130 -1.17 3.71 -13.63
C PRO A 130 -0.98 4.70 -12.48
N VAL A 131 -2.07 5.05 -11.79
CA VAL A 131 -2.11 5.96 -10.64
C VAL A 131 -1.85 5.27 -9.29
N LEU A 132 -1.28 4.06 -9.30
CA LEU A 132 -0.98 3.29 -8.11
C LEU A 132 -0.02 4.06 -7.19
N ARG A 133 -0.42 4.26 -5.93
CA ARG A 133 0.30 5.14 -5.00
C ARG A 133 1.52 4.42 -4.46
N ASP A 134 2.67 5.07 -4.61
CA ASP A 134 3.84 4.78 -3.79
C ASP A 134 3.67 5.34 -2.37
N PHE A 135 4.59 5.02 -1.47
CA PHE A 135 4.48 5.44 -0.07
C PHE A 135 4.53 6.96 0.10
N SER A 136 5.29 7.67 -0.74
CA SER A 136 5.37 9.13 -0.76
C SER A 136 4.02 9.77 -1.13
N THR A 137 3.41 9.29 -2.21
CA THR A 137 2.14 9.76 -2.74
C THR A 137 1.02 9.50 -1.73
N TRP A 138 1.00 8.29 -1.14
CA TRP A 138 0.06 7.98 -0.07
C TRP A 138 0.24 8.89 1.15
N LEU A 139 1.47 9.18 1.58
CA LEU A 139 1.72 10.08 2.70
C LEU A 139 1.15 11.49 2.47
N ARG A 140 1.22 12.00 1.23
CA ARG A 140 0.69 13.32 0.86
C ARG A 140 -0.84 13.32 0.80
N ASP A 141 -1.41 12.34 0.11
CA ASP A 141 -2.79 12.44 -0.38
C ASP A 141 -3.78 11.55 0.37
N GLY A 142 -3.29 10.59 1.14
CA GLY A 142 -4.11 9.56 1.79
C GLY A 142 -3.83 9.34 3.27
N SER A 143 -2.72 9.85 3.81
CA SER A 143 -2.35 9.62 5.21
C SER A 143 -2.94 10.66 6.17
N GLY A 144 -3.09 10.27 7.43
CA GLY A 144 -3.45 11.19 8.52
C GLY A 144 -2.30 12.08 9.02
N PHE A 145 -1.12 12.07 8.38
CA PHE A 145 0.06 12.80 8.84
C PHE A 145 0.25 14.16 8.20
N VAL A 146 -0.15 14.29 6.93
CA VAL A 146 -0.16 15.56 6.21
C VAL A 146 -1.60 16.03 6.20
N GLY A 147 -1.90 17.12 6.93
CA GLY A 147 -3.25 17.68 6.89
C GLY A 147 -3.59 18.13 5.47
N LEU A 148 -4.79 17.81 4.97
CA LEU A 148 -5.31 18.28 3.67
C LEU A 148 -5.10 19.80 3.47
N TRP A 149 -5.04 20.56 4.56
CA TRP A 149 -4.81 22.00 4.60
C TRP A 149 -3.43 22.46 4.13
N VAL A 150 -2.39 21.62 4.22
CA VAL A 150 -1.02 21.99 3.77
C VAL A 150 -0.91 21.93 2.24
N LEU A 151 -1.67 21.05 1.57
CA LEU A 151 -1.65 20.90 0.11
C LEU A 151 -2.63 21.85 -0.59
N ARG A 152 -3.74 22.24 0.05
CA ARG A 152 -4.70 23.23 -0.48
C ARG A 152 -4.28 24.70 -0.28
N GLY A 153 -3.09 24.94 0.27
CA GLY A 153 -2.58 26.26 0.65
C GLY A 153 -1.86 27.07 -0.44
N ARG A 154 -1.97 26.69 -1.72
CA ARG A 154 -1.65 27.54 -2.88
C ARG A 154 -2.68 27.26 -3.96
N GLY A 155 -3.54 28.25 -4.22
CA GLY A 155 -4.82 28.08 -4.89
C GLY A 155 -4.73 27.56 -6.31
N GLU A 156 -5.64 26.66 -6.64
CA GLU A 156 -6.69 26.86 -7.65
C GLU A 156 -7.68 25.69 -7.55
N ILE A 157 -8.95 26.00 -7.79
CA ILE A 157 -10.07 25.08 -7.69
C ILE A 157 -10.20 24.43 -9.07
N GLU A 158 -9.64 23.24 -9.28
CA GLU A 158 -10.07 22.38 -10.39
C GLU A 158 -11.12 21.40 -9.86
N ARG A 159 -12.38 21.82 -10.00
CA ARG A 159 -13.45 20.91 -10.38
C ARG A 159 -13.21 20.66 -11.86
N ASP A 160 -12.79 19.46 -12.24
CA ASP A 160 -12.99 18.85 -13.57
C ASP A 160 -11.99 17.70 -13.71
N LEU A 161 -12.35 16.53 -13.17
CA LEU A 161 -11.78 15.22 -13.54
C LEU A 161 -12.79 14.14 -13.11
N LEU A 162 -14.03 14.31 -13.56
CA LEU A 162 -14.98 13.21 -13.67
C LEU A 162 -14.92 12.72 -15.11
N PHE A 163 -14.53 11.46 -15.25
CA PHE A 163 -14.88 10.56 -16.36
C PHE A 163 -15.04 11.18 -17.74
N GLU A 164 -13.99 11.12 -18.56
CA GLU A 164 -14.13 11.00 -20.02
C GLU A 164 -12.77 10.58 -20.60
N GLY A 165 -12.75 9.49 -21.38
CA GLY A 165 -11.52 8.96 -21.97
C GLY A 165 -11.70 7.56 -22.55
N ASP A 166 -12.02 7.53 -23.83
CA ASP A 166 -12.43 6.39 -24.64
C ASP A 166 -11.50 5.17 -24.62
N PHE A 167 -12.15 4.00 -24.58
CA PHE A 167 -11.57 2.68 -24.78
C PHE A 167 -11.23 2.50 -26.27
N ALA A 168 -9.95 2.56 -26.62
CA ALA A 168 -9.46 2.06 -27.91
C ALA A 168 -8.74 0.74 -27.69
N MET A 169 -9.43 -0.36 -28.01
CA MET A 169 -8.88 -1.71 -28.09
C MET A 169 -7.85 -1.77 -29.22
N SER A 170 -6.62 -2.22 -28.93
CA SER A 170 -5.71 -2.71 -29.98
C SER A 170 -5.09 -4.05 -29.55
N ASP A 171 -5.41 -5.07 -30.33
CA ASP A 171 -4.97 -6.45 -30.20
C ASP A 171 -3.44 -6.61 -30.24
N ARG A 172 -2.86 -7.23 -29.19
CA ARG A 172 -1.83 -8.28 -29.29
C ARG A 172 -1.35 -8.74 -27.91
N TRP A 173 -1.68 -9.98 -27.57
CA TRP A 173 -1.21 -10.75 -26.41
C TRP A 173 -0.38 -11.94 -26.89
N ILE A 174 0.92 -11.99 -26.54
CA ILE A 174 1.89 -13.09 -26.74
C ILE A 174 3.06 -12.77 -25.78
N TYR A 175 3.59 -13.55 -24.82
CA TYR A 175 3.37 -14.90 -24.25
C TYR A 175 4.05 -14.94 -22.85
N GLU A 176 3.60 -15.92 -22.03
CA GLU A 176 4.17 -16.55 -20.81
C GLU A 176 4.15 -15.82 -19.46
#